data_AF-A0A4Z1G7G9-F1
#
_entry.id   AF-A0A4Z1G7G9-F1
#
_cell.length_a   1.000
_cell.length_b   1.000
_cell.length_c   1.000
_cell.angle_alpha   90.00
_cell.angle_beta   90.00
_cell.angle_gamma   90.00
#
_symmetry.space_group_name_H-M   'P 1'
#
loop_
_entity.id
_entity.type
_entity.pdbx_description
1 polymer ?
#
loop_
_entity_poly.entity_id
_entity_poly.type
_entity_poly.pdbx_seq_one_letter_code
_entity_poly.pdbx_strand_id
1 'polypeptide(L)'
;MDMVDAFAFYTNTFGFYLVDNSITDSSTYLAPLSIAAVRDVKGYIKARGYRSIPIGGYVLTNSDYAQETYRLVADYMACGNSSIDSRALTDYSWCDNSTFTSSNYSHLTESFSDYPLPVSLTDYACEPTTEDNSDVAGRIFDEVGTIYGPEMSDIWSGGIVYEWASFSDSDPSGYVSQQLNQNYKSLSTQLVAINPSITQMSAYTPTITTAPSCPNENATWAASTILPPTANTLVCDCMIASLHCKVDPSTSANTITSVQATLCTSNSTICDGFKSNVTSSTYGAFSAINQYYLNTGGCSQKTTTASLQSLKALNSSCINILAKAGPLGKTPIYSDITIANPTSDSNITSVYSDTSIDSSRSFSGGAIAGIVVGILLALIAAGSLIFFYLRKRKSRKSHIAQELEASTPGQHDTPAELGND
;
A
#
# COMPACT_ATOMS: atom_id res chain seq x y z
N MET A 1 8.94 -7.60 -3.24
CA MET A 1 8.65 -8.05 -1.86
C MET A 1 9.81 -7.77 -0.92
N ASP A 2 11.07 -7.92 -1.35
CA ASP A 2 12.27 -7.68 -0.52
C ASP A 2 12.29 -6.29 0.18
N MET A 3 11.85 -5.24 -0.52
CA MET A 3 11.69 -3.91 0.08
C MET A 3 10.71 -3.92 1.26
N VAL A 4 9.61 -4.68 1.16
CA VAL A 4 8.67 -4.84 2.28
C VAL A 4 9.36 -5.53 3.44
N ASP A 5 10.06 -6.63 3.21
CA ASP A 5 10.77 -7.37 4.28
C ASP A 5 11.83 -6.52 4.97
N ALA A 6 12.55 -5.69 4.21
CA ALA A 6 13.57 -4.79 4.73
C ALA A 6 12.99 -3.70 5.65
N PHE A 7 11.78 -3.20 5.35
CA PHE A 7 11.24 -2.01 6.01
C PHE A 7 10.01 -2.26 6.90
N ALA A 8 9.40 -3.45 6.87
CA ALA A 8 8.14 -3.72 7.57
C ALA A 8 8.24 -3.67 9.11
N PHE A 9 9.44 -3.88 9.66
CA PHE A 9 9.67 -3.88 11.10
C PHE A 9 9.80 -2.48 11.71
N TYR A 10 9.99 -1.44 10.89
CA TYR A 10 10.08 -0.07 11.39
C TYR A 10 8.68 0.53 11.59
N THR A 11 8.45 1.03 12.80
CA THR A 11 7.17 1.65 13.17
C THR A 11 6.92 2.96 12.44
N ASN A 12 7.97 3.63 11.96
CA ASN A 12 7.91 4.86 11.19
C ASN A 12 7.95 4.65 9.66
N THR A 13 7.90 3.41 9.17
CA THR A 13 7.61 3.16 7.74
C THR A 13 6.18 3.59 7.45
N PHE A 14 5.98 4.77 6.86
CA PHE A 14 4.64 5.29 6.60
C PHE A 14 3.86 4.37 5.65
N GLY A 15 4.44 4.04 4.50
CA GLY A 15 3.83 3.24 3.45
C GLY A 15 4.83 2.86 2.36
N PHE A 16 4.38 2.04 1.41
CA PHE A 16 5.10 1.79 0.17
C PHE A 16 4.30 2.37 -0.99
N TYR A 17 4.98 2.87 -2.02
CA TYR A 17 4.33 3.41 -3.20
C TYR A 17 4.59 2.53 -4.41
N LEU A 18 3.55 2.32 -5.21
CA LEU A 18 3.65 1.79 -6.56
C LEU A 18 3.74 2.96 -7.52
N VAL A 19 4.80 2.99 -8.32
CA VAL A 19 5.03 4.08 -9.28
C VAL A 19 4.28 3.78 -10.58
N ASP A 20 3.37 4.68 -10.92
CA ASP A 20 2.43 4.52 -12.04
C ASP A 20 2.86 5.30 -13.29
N ASN A 21 4.12 5.75 -13.36
CA ASN A 21 4.65 6.58 -14.45
C ASN A 21 4.53 5.96 -15.86
N SER A 22 4.24 4.67 -15.93
CA SER A 22 4.07 3.94 -17.19
C SER A 22 2.64 4.08 -17.74
N ILE A 23 1.69 4.63 -16.98
CA ILE A 23 0.29 4.81 -17.40
C ILE A 23 0.11 6.23 -17.92
N THR A 24 -0.09 6.33 -19.22
CA THR A 24 -0.33 7.57 -19.99
C THR A 24 -1.61 7.39 -20.80
N ASP A 25 -2.06 8.43 -21.50
CA ASP A 25 -3.20 8.37 -22.43
C ASP A 25 -3.09 7.20 -23.43
N SER A 26 -1.87 6.89 -23.87
CA SER A 26 -1.59 5.81 -24.82
C SER A 26 -1.38 4.43 -24.20
N SER A 27 -1.29 4.36 -22.87
CA SER A 27 -0.92 3.14 -22.12
C SER A 27 -1.84 2.82 -20.95
N THR A 28 -3.07 3.36 -20.94
CA THR A 28 -4.10 3.08 -19.92
C THR A 28 -4.35 1.58 -19.73
N TYR A 29 -4.20 0.78 -20.78
CA TYR A 29 -4.28 -0.69 -20.74
C TYR A 29 -3.29 -1.37 -19.78
N LEU A 30 -2.25 -0.68 -19.30
CA LEU A 30 -1.30 -1.20 -18.31
C LEU A 30 -1.78 -1.09 -16.87
N ALA A 31 -2.80 -0.29 -16.57
CA ALA A 31 -3.30 -0.09 -15.19
C ALA A 31 -3.67 -1.38 -14.42
N PRO A 32 -4.18 -2.47 -15.06
CA PRO A 32 -4.47 -3.72 -14.35
C PRO A 32 -3.22 -4.36 -13.74
N LEU A 33 -2.03 -4.12 -14.31
CA LEU A 33 -0.77 -4.63 -13.78
C LEU A 33 -0.41 -3.94 -12.45
N SER A 34 -0.54 -2.62 -12.38
CA SER A 34 -0.31 -1.85 -11.14
C SER A 34 -1.24 -2.33 -10.04
N ILE A 35 -2.53 -2.48 -10.33
CA ILE A 35 -3.51 -2.91 -9.32
C ILE A 35 -3.30 -4.37 -8.88
N ALA A 36 -2.90 -5.26 -9.78
CA ALA A 36 -2.50 -6.60 -9.40
C ALA A 36 -1.27 -6.61 -8.48
N ALA A 37 -0.30 -5.75 -8.73
CA ALA A 37 0.86 -5.62 -7.85
C ALA A 37 0.47 -5.05 -6.48
N VAL A 38 -0.45 -4.09 -6.39
CA VAL A 38 -1.03 -3.62 -5.11
C VAL A 38 -1.69 -4.78 -4.35
N ARG A 39 -2.56 -5.55 -5.02
CA ARG A 39 -3.20 -6.75 -4.46
C ARG A 39 -2.15 -7.71 -3.90
N ASP A 40 -1.13 -8.00 -4.69
CA ASP A 40 -0.12 -9.01 -4.36
C ASP A 40 0.76 -8.56 -3.19
N VAL A 41 1.15 -7.28 -3.14
CA VAL A 41 1.94 -6.72 -2.02
C VAL A 41 1.12 -6.69 -0.73
N LYS A 42 -0.15 -6.26 -0.77
CA LYS A 42 -1.03 -6.27 0.40
C LYS A 42 -1.26 -7.70 0.90
N GLY A 43 -1.48 -8.64 0.00
CA GLY A 43 -1.61 -10.06 0.34
C GLY A 43 -0.33 -10.64 0.94
N TYR A 44 0.85 -10.25 0.43
CA TYR A 44 2.14 -10.63 1.00
C TYR A 44 2.33 -10.09 2.43
N ILE A 45 2.09 -8.80 2.64
CA ILE A 45 2.15 -8.16 3.98
C ILE A 45 1.26 -8.91 4.97
N LYS A 46 0.03 -9.22 4.58
CA LYS A 46 -0.93 -9.97 5.40
C LYS A 46 -0.44 -11.38 5.70
N ALA A 47 0.04 -12.11 4.69
CA ALA A 47 0.49 -13.49 4.85
C ALA A 47 1.77 -13.61 5.70
N ARG A 48 2.62 -12.58 5.70
CA ARG A 48 3.79 -12.47 6.59
C ARG A 48 3.43 -12.11 8.04
N GLY A 49 2.20 -11.67 8.30
CA GLY A 49 1.79 -11.17 9.62
C GLY A 49 2.45 -9.84 9.99
N TYR A 50 2.89 -9.05 9.00
CA TYR A 50 3.41 -7.71 9.24
C TYR A 50 2.30 -6.75 9.65
N ARG A 51 2.68 -5.59 10.21
CA ARG A 51 1.74 -4.47 10.38
C ARG A 51 1.08 -4.17 9.03
N SER A 52 -0.21 -3.82 9.05
CA SER A 52 -0.92 -3.33 7.87
C SER A 52 -0.33 -1.98 7.42
N ILE A 53 0.75 -2.05 6.64
CA ILE A 53 1.43 -0.91 6.04
C ILE A 53 0.68 -0.56 4.75
N PRO A 54 0.26 0.70 4.57
CA PRO A 54 -0.49 1.11 3.38
C PRO A 54 0.35 1.02 2.12
N ILE A 55 -0.30 0.66 1.02
CA ILE A 55 0.26 0.67 -0.33
C ILE A 55 -0.41 1.80 -1.12
N GLY A 56 0.32 2.88 -1.35
CA GLY A 56 -0.13 4.02 -2.12
C GLY A 56 0.16 3.88 -3.62
N GLY A 57 -0.60 4.59 -4.44
CA GLY A 57 -0.25 4.84 -5.84
C GLY A 57 0.45 6.18 -5.96
N TYR A 58 1.58 6.22 -6.65
CA TYR A 58 2.36 7.43 -6.90
C TYR A 58 2.39 7.70 -8.40
N VAL A 59 2.01 8.91 -8.81
CA VAL A 59 2.01 9.31 -10.21
C VAL A 59 2.89 10.53 -10.42
N LEU A 60 3.76 10.43 -11.43
CA LEU A 60 4.47 11.58 -11.96
C LEU A 60 3.49 12.38 -12.81
N THR A 61 2.99 13.50 -12.31
CA THR A 61 2.30 14.46 -13.17
C THR A 61 3.31 15.46 -13.70
N ASN A 62 3.33 15.63 -15.02
CA ASN A 62 3.86 16.84 -15.62
C ASN A 62 2.68 17.76 -15.97
N SER A 63 2.96 19.05 -16.07
CA SER A 63 1.98 20.09 -16.43
C SER A 63 1.36 19.91 -17.82
N ASP A 64 1.95 19.06 -18.66
CA ASP A 64 1.68 18.98 -20.10
C ASP A 64 0.75 17.80 -20.46
N TYR A 65 0.44 16.90 -19.51
CA TYR A 65 -0.45 15.75 -19.72
C TYR A 65 -1.91 16.06 -19.35
N ALA A 66 -2.83 15.32 -19.98
CA ALA A 66 -4.27 15.45 -19.78
C ALA A 66 -4.66 15.10 -18.33
N GLN A 67 -5.04 16.12 -17.55
CA GLN A 67 -5.51 15.97 -16.17
C GLN A 67 -6.64 14.94 -16.01
N GLU A 68 -7.44 14.76 -17.06
CA GLU A 68 -8.51 13.76 -17.15
C GLU A 68 -7.98 12.33 -16.97
N THR A 69 -6.85 11.98 -17.61
CA THR A 69 -6.26 10.65 -17.46
C THR A 69 -5.77 10.40 -16.04
N TYR A 70 -5.19 11.40 -15.36
CA TYR A 70 -4.77 11.23 -13.97
C TYR A 70 -5.95 10.94 -13.04
N ARG A 71 -7.08 11.60 -13.26
CA ARG A 71 -8.29 11.32 -12.50
C ARG A 71 -8.82 9.91 -12.80
N LEU A 72 -8.88 9.50 -14.07
CA LEU A 72 -9.29 8.15 -14.45
C LEU A 72 -8.40 7.08 -13.82
N VAL A 73 -7.08 7.29 -13.80
CA VAL A 73 -6.14 6.38 -13.13
C VAL A 73 -6.40 6.38 -11.62
N ALA A 74 -6.60 7.53 -10.99
CA ALA A 74 -6.89 7.62 -9.56
C ALA A 74 -8.17 6.87 -9.17
N ASP A 75 -9.25 7.02 -9.95
CA ASP A 75 -10.53 6.32 -9.75
C ASP A 75 -10.37 4.82 -9.96
N TYR A 76 -9.70 4.39 -11.03
CA TYR A 76 -9.43 2.98 -11.28
C TYR A 76 -8.62 2.35 -10.15
N MET A 77 -7.65 3.07 -9.59
CA MET A 77 -6.84 2.54 -8.49
C MET A 77 -7.54 2.52 -7.14
N ALA A 78 -8.59 3.33 -6.98
CA ALA A 78 -9.44 3.34 -5.79
C ALA A 78 -10.65 2.40 -5.90
N CYS A 79 -10.95 1.86 -7.08
CA CYS A 79 -12.13 1.03 -7.30
C CYS A 79 -11.91 -0.45 -6.95
N GLY A 80 -13.02 -1.19 -6.83
CA GLY A 80 -13.01 -2.64 -6.67
C GLY A 80 -12.41 -3.13 -5.34
N ASN A 81 -12.01 -4.40 -5.31
CA ASN A 81 -11.52 -5.07 -4.09
C ASN A 81 -9.99 -5.01 -3.92
N SER A 82 -9.28 -4.53 -4.93
CA SER A 82 -7.82 -4.44 -4.96
C SER A 82 -7.45 -2.99 -5.18
N SER A 83 -7.61 -2.17 -4.15
CA SER A 83 -7.36 -0.73 -4.23
C SER A 83 -6.07 -0.35 -3.51
N ILE A 84 -5.51 0.79 -3.93
CA ILE A 84 -4.51 1.52 -3.15
C ILE A 84 -5.11 2.04 -1.85
N ASP A 85 -4.24 2.43 -0.92
CA ASP A 85 -4.62 2.99 0.39
C ASP A 85 -4.44 4.52 0.45
N SER A 86 -3.64 5.09 -0.46
CA SER A 86 -3.43 6.54 -0.60
C SER A 86 -2.95 6.88 -2.01
N ARG A 87 -3.07 8.16 -2.41
CA ARG A 87 -2.60 8.67 -3.70
C ARG A 87 -1.56 9.77 -3.48
N ALA A 88 -0.45 9.68 -4.18
CA ALA A 88 0.59 10.71 -4.22
C ALA A 88 0.74 11.22 -5.65
N LEU A 89 0.72 12.54 -5.82
CA LEU A 89 0.88 13.19 -7.12
C LEU A 89 2.11 14.08 -7.07
N THR A 90 2.97 13.99 -8.08
CA THR A 90 3.97 15.05 -8.30
C THR A 90 3.34 16.24 -8.96
N ASP A 91 3.67 17.46 -8.54
CA ASP A 91 3.16 18.64 -9.21
C ASP A 91 4.17 19.80 -9.13
N TYR A 92 4.63 20.22 -10.31
CA TYR A 92 5.58 21.31 -10.49
C TYR A 92 4.93 22.55 -11.15
N SER A 93 3.60 22.63 -11.17
CA SER A 93 2.86 23.72 -11.84
C SER A 93 2.89 25.04 -11.06
N TRP A 94 3.23 24.98 -9.77
CA TRP A 94 3.48 26.18 -8.97
C TRP A 94 4.95 26.59 -9.03
N CYS A 95 5.21 27.68 -9.75
CA CYS A 95 6.49 28.40 -9.69
C CYS A 95 6.34 29.68 -8.85
N ASP A 96 7.40 30.10 -8.16
CA ASP A 96 7.43 31.23 -7.23
C ASP A 96 6.58 32.45 -7.68
N ASN A 97 5.83 33.04 -6.75
CA ASN A 97 4.88 34.15 -6.97
C ASN A 97 3.64 33.78 -7.80
N SER A 98 3.35 32.49 -7.95
CA SER A 98 2.05 32.03 -8.45
C SER A 98 0.96 32.20 -7.39
N THR A 99 -0.25 31.84 -7.75
CA THR A 99 -1.44 31.87 -6.92
C THR A 99 -2.14 30.52 -7.03
N PHE A 100 -3.08 30.22 -6.11
CA PHE A 100 -3.89 29.01 -6.17
C PHE A 100 -4.56 28.79 -7.53
N THR A 101 -4.98 29.87 -8.19
CA THR A 101 -5.58 29.79 -9.52
C THR A 101 -4.54 29.73 -10.64
N SER A 102 -3.53 30.61 -10.65
CA SER A 102 -2.55 30.67 -11.76
C SER A 102 -1.61 29.46 -11.81
N SER A 103 -1.42 28.77 -10.69
CA SER A 103 -0.70 27.49 -10.61
C SER A 103 -1.54 26.30 -11.02
N ASN A 104 -2.85 26.46 -11.29
CA ASN A 104 -3.77 25.36 -11.54
C ASN A 104 -4.05 24.46 -10.29
N TYR A 105 -3.53 24.79 -9.10
CA TYR A 105 -3.86 24.09 -7.85
C TYR A 105 -5.36 24.13 -7.53
N SER A 106 -6.09 25.17 -7.96
CA SER A 106 -7.54 25.25 -7.80
C SER A 106 -8.27 24.15 -8.56
N HIS A 107 -7.90 23.92 -9.82
CA HIS A 107 -8.51 22.87 -10.64
C HIS A 107 -8.11 21.47 -10.16
N LEU A 108 -6.85 21.32 -9.74
CA LEU A 108 -6.35 20.07 -9.17
C LEU A 108 -7.10 19.72 -7.87
N THR A 109 -7.31 20.69 -6.99
CA THR A 109 -8.07 20.51 -5.74
C THR A 109 -9.53 20.20 -5.99
N GLU A 110 -10.18 20.90 -6.92
CA GLU A 110 -11.55 20.61 -7.34
C GLU A 110 -11.68 19.18 -7.88
N SER A 111 -10.72 18.74 -8.71
CA SER A 111 -10.70 17.41 -9.31
C SER A 111 -10.54 16.26 -8.30
N PHE A 112 -10.06 16.53 -7.08
CA PHE A 112 -9.92 15.54 -6.01
C PHE A 112 -10.91 15.74 -4.85
N SER A 113 -11.83 16.71 -4.96
CA SER A 113 -12.77 17.06 -3.88
C SER A 113 -13.72 15.94 -3.46
N ASP A 114 -13.98 14.98 -4.36
CA ASP A 114 -14.82 13.80 -4.15
C ASP A 114 -14.01 12.49 -4.05
N TYR A 115 -12.67 12.57 -3.96
CA TYR A 115 -11.81 11.40 -3.95
C TYR A 115 -11.84 10.69 -2.58
N PRO A 116 -12.09 9.36 -2.52
CA PRO A 116 -12.35 8.66 -1.25
C PRO A 116 -11.11 8.30 -0.44
N LEU A 117 -9.90 8.46 -0.99
CA LEU A 117 -8.65 8.06 -0.35
C LEU A 117 -7.79 9.29 -0.01
N PRO A 118 -6.94 9.22 1.03
CA PRO A 118 -5.98 10.28 1.31
C PRO A 118 -5.12 10.59 0.09
N VAL A 119 -5.02 11.87 -0.27
CA VAL A 119 -4.24 12.36 -1.40
C VAL A 119 -3.19 13.36 -0.92
N SER A 120 -1.96 13.31 -1.43
CA SER A 120 -0.87 14.22 -1.08
C SER A 120 -0.10 14.69 -2.31
N LEU A 121 0.49 15.88 -2.23
CA LEU A 121 1.43 16.38 -3.23
C LEU A 121 2.86 15.94 -2.88
N THR A 122 3.37 14.94 -3.57
CA THR A 122 4.79 14.61 -3.52
C THR A 122 5.54 15.46 -4.54
N ASP A 123 6.85 15.51 -4.42
CA ASP A 123 7.76 16.16 -5.36
C ASP A 123 7.24 17.45 -6.00
N TYR A 124 6.90 18.43 -5.15
CA TYR A 124 6.63 19.79 -5.58
C TYR A 124 7.91 20.64 -5.48
N ALA A 125 7.81 21.86 -6.00
CA ALA A 125 8.84 22.89 -6.16
C ALA A 125 9.32 22.98 -7.61
N CYS A 126 8.54 23.69 -8.42
CA CYS A 126 8.92 24.07 -9.78
C CYS A 126 10.36 24.57 -9.83
N GLU A 127 11.11 24.07 -10.80
CA GLU A 127 12.35 24.71 -11.19
C GLU A 127 12.01 25.74 -12.27
N PRO A 128 12.16 27.06 -12.00
CA PRO A 128 12.00 28.04 -13.06
C PRO A 128 13.01 27.71 -14.15
N THR A 129 12.55 27.57 -15.39
CA THR A 129 13.43 27.30 -16.55
C THR A 129 14.44 28.44 -16.68
N THR A 130 15.63 28.28 -16.10
CA THR A 130 16.83 28.93 -16.61
C THR A 130 17.35 28.02 -17.70
N GLU A 131 17.18 28.42 -18.96
CA GLU A 131 17.61 27.71 -20.18
C GLU A 131 19.10 27.35 -20.24
N ASP A 132 19.88 27.50 -19.18
CA ASP A 132 21.33 27.31 -19.17
C ASP A 132 21.85 26.78 -17.82
N ASN A 133 21.35 25.63 -17.33
CA ASN A 133 21.97 24.84 -16.25
C ASN A 133 22.58 25.67 -15.10
N SER A 134 21.89 26.73 -14.66
CA SER A 134 22.44 27.73 -13.75
C SER A 134 21.55 27.86 -12.53
N ASP A 135 22.02 27.24 -11.45
CA ASP A 135 21.60 27.42 -10.06
C ASP A 135 20.09 27.54 -9.79
N VAL A 136 19.55 26.55 -9.08
CA VAL A 136 18.23 26.56 -8.38
C VAL A 136 18.19 27.65 -7.28
N ALA A 137 18.93 28.76 -7.39
CA ALA A 137 19.16 29.69 -6.32
C ALA A 137 17.94 30.58 -6.07
N GLY A 138 17.26 30.33 -4.95
CA GLY A 138 16.38 31.33 -4.33
C GLY A 138 14.89 31.06 -4.42
N ARG A 139 14.47 29.79 -4.52
CA ARG A 139 13.05 29.43 -4.42
C ARG A 139 12.44 29.99 -3.14
N ILE A 140 11.26 30.59 -3.21
CA ILE A 140 10.57 31.16 -2.04
C ILE A 140 9.61 30.16 -1.39
N PHE A 141 9.23 29.10 -2.11
CA PHE A 141 8.34 28.01 -1.66
C PHE A 141 6.98 28.51 -1.15
N ASP A 142 6.41 29.53 -1.79
CA ASP A 142 5.12 30.09 -1.39
C ASP A 142 3.95 29.12 -1.61
N GLU A 143 4.11 28.07 -2.44
CA GLU A 143 3.20 26.94 -2.53
C GLU A 143 2.97 26.24 -1.19
N VAL A 144 3.95 26.22 -0.30
CA VAL A 144 3.83 25.57 1.02
C VAL A 144 2.72 26.22 1.84
N GLY A 145 2.59 27.54 1.78
CA GLY A 145 1.50 28.25 2.46
C GLY A 145 0.12 27.81 1.95
N THR A 146 0.01 27.55 0.64
CA THR A 146 -1.24 27.14 0.00
C THR A 146 -1.56 25.66 0.27
N ILE A 147 -0.59 24.76 0.12
CA ILE A 147 -0.75 23.31 0.34
C ILE A 147 -1.28 23.02 1.75
N TYR A 148 -0.76 23.72 2.76
CA TYR A 148 -1.17 23.57 4.15
C TYR A 148 -2.23 24.60 4.59
N GLY A 149 -2.71 25.43 3.66
CA GLY A 149 -3.69 26.48 3.88
C GLY A 149 -5.14 26.01 3.65
N PRO A 150 -6.13 26.86 3.97
CA PRO A 150 -7.55 26.51 3.93
C PRO A 150 -8.09 26.19 2.54
N GLU A 151 -7.39 26.59 1.47
CA GLU A 151 -7.78 26.26 0.09
C GLU A 151 -7.56 24.77 -0.24
N MET A 152 -6.62 24.11 0.45
CA MET A 152 -6.22 22.73 0.12
C MET A 152 -6.32 21.76 1.30
N SER A 153 -6.20 22.21 2.56
CA SER A 153 -6.05 21.33 3.72
C SER A 153 -7.23 20.41 4.01
N ASP A 154 -8.43 20.72 3.48
CA ASP A 154 -9.61 19.87 3.63
C ASP A 154 -9.60 18.65 2.69
N ILE A 155 -8.82 18.71 1.61
CA ILE A 155 -8.71 17.66 0.58
C ILE A 155 -7.33 16.99 0.64
N TRP A 156 -6.27 17.78 0.76
CA TRP A 156 -4.89 17.33 0.65
C TRP A 156 -4.28 17.02 2.02
N SER A 157 -3.59 15.89 2.10
CA SER A 157 -2.87 15.41 3.29
C SER A 157 -1.45 15.99 3.40
N GLY A 158 -1.23 17.19 2.87
CA GLY A 158 0.08 17.85 2.82
C GLY A 158 0.95 17.40 1.63
N GLY A 159 2.28 17.54 1.79
CA GLY A 159 3.20 17.21 0.72
C GLY A 159 4.68 17.07 1.09
N ILE A 160 5.46 16.55 0.13
CA ILE A 160 6.91 16.33 0.24
C ILE A 160 7.59 17.15 -0.87
N VAL A 161 8.53 18.02 -0.50
CA VAL A 161 9.29 18.85 -1.44
C VAL A 161 10.38 18.05 -2.17
N TYR A 162 10.58 18.32 -3.46
CA TYR A 162 11.71 17.81 -4.24
C TYR A 162 12.85 18.84 -4.29
N GLU A 163 14.09 18.50 -3.93
CA GLU A 163 14.54 17.35 -3.16
C GLU A 163 15.63 17.79 -2.15
N TRP A 164 16.08 16.88 -1.28
CA TRP A 164 17.10 17.20 -0.28
C TRP A 164 18.51 17.33 -0.87
N ALA A 165 18.91 16.41 -1.75
CA ALA A 165 20.25 16.33 -2.30
C ALA A 165 20.28 16.89 -3.73
N SER A 166 21.23 17.77 -4.03
CA SER A 166 21.49 18.19 -5.42
C SER A 166 22.52 17.26 -6.04
N PHE A 167 22.18 16.69 -7.19
CA PHE A 167 23.09 15.90 -8.01
C PHE A 167 23.67 16.80 -9.11
N SER A 168 24.98 16.78 -9.31
CA SER A 168 25.61 17.35 -10.50
C SER A 168 25.97 16.25 -11.48
N ASP A 169 25.46 16.32 -12.72
CA ASP A 169 25.78 15.38 -13.80
C ASP A 169 27.29 15.25 -14.11
N SER A 170 28.10 16.20 -13.63
CA SER A 170 29.55 16.28 -13.84
C SER A 170 30.42 15.55 -12.82
N ASP A 171 29.86 15.02 -11.71
CA ASP A 171 30.63 14.29 -10.69
C ASP A 171 30.02 12.90 -10.41
N PRO A 172 30.63 11.81 -10.94
CA PRO A 172 30.17 10.44 -10.70
C PRO A 172 30.38 9.94 -9.26
N SER A 173 30.97 10.75 -8.36
CA SER A 173 30.99 10.50 -6.91
C SER A 173 29.81 11.15 -6.16
N GLY A 174 29.02 11.97 -6.87
CA GLY A 174 27.56 12.01 -6.73
C GLY A 174 26.93 12.78 -5.57
N TYR A 175 27.68 13.53 -4.77
CA TYR A 175 27.11 14.47 -3.81
C TYR A 175 27.89 15.78 -3.79
N VAL A 176 27.30 16.84 -4.35
CA VAL A 176 27.83 18.20 -4.15
C VAL A 176 27.70 18.52 -2.65
N SER A 177 28.68 19.24 -2.09
CA SER A 177 28.80 19.44 -0.64
C SER A 177 27.45 19.79 0.02
N GLN A 178 27.13 19.12 1.14
CA GLN A 178 25.91 19.29 1.94
C GLN A 178 25.83 20.67 2.67
N GLN A 179 26.22 21.75 2.00
CA GLN A 179 26.04 23.08 2.55
C GLN A 179 24.57 23.50 2.36
N LEU A 180 23.94 23.88 3.47
CA LEU A 180 22.58 24.42 3.46
C LEU A 180 22.55 25.67 2.57
N ASN A 181 21.80 25.60 1.47
CA ASN A 181 21.68 26.67 0.50
C ASN A 181 20.51 27.61 0.84
N GLN A 182 20.28 28.60 -0.03
CA GLN A 182 19.18 29.56 0.16
C GLN A 182 17.81 28.87 0.14
N ASN A 183 17.62 27.83 -0.68
CA ASN A 183 16.36 27.10 -0.77
C ASN A 183 16.01 26.42 0.55
N TYR A 184 16.99 25.82 1.24
CA TYR A 184 16.77 25.27 2.58
C TYR A 184 16.22 26.33 3.54
N LYS A 185 16.81 27.54 3.54
CA LYS A 185 16.37 28.63 4.42
C LYS A 185 14.95 29.09 4.08
N SER A 186 14.63 29.23 2.80
CA SER A 186 13.29 29.62 2.34
C SER A 186 12.24 28.58 2.72
N LEU A 187 12.48 27.31 2.38
CA LEU A 187 11.58 26.20 2.73
C LEU A 187 11.39 26.09 4.25
N SER A 188 12.48 26.17 5.02
CA SER A 188 12.42 26.16 6.49
C SER A 188 11.57 27.31 7.03
N THR A 189 11.63 28.48 6.40
CA THR A 189 10.81 29.64 6.81
C THR A 189 9.33 29.37 6.56
N GLN A 190 8.99 28.83 5.39
CA GLN A 190 7.61 28.49 5.04
C GLN A 190 7.04 27.39 5.93
N LEU A 191 7.80 26.31 6.17
CA LEU A 191 7.37 25.19 7.03
C LEU A 191 7.19 25.59 8.50
N VAL A 192 7.89 26.62 8.99
CA VAL A 192 7.66 27.17 10.34
C VAL A 192 6.40 28.04 10.38
N ALA A 193 6.01 28.65 9.26
CA ALA A 193 4.87 29.56 9.18
C ALA A 193 3.52 28.84 9.00
N ILE A 194 3.50 27.59 8.51
CA ILE A 194 2.25 26.86 8.32
C ILE A 194 1.56 26.55 9.65
N ASN A 195 0.23 26.60 9.64
CA ASN A 195 -0.62 26.25 10.77
C ASN A 195 -1.88 25.53 10.25
N PRO A 196 -1.74 24.28 9.76
CA PRO A 196 -2.85 23.56 9.13
C PRO A 196 -3.97 23.30 10.13
N SER A 197 -5.22 23.39 9.65
CA SER A 197 -6.38 22.96 10.43
C SER A 197 -6.36 21.44 10.55
N ILE A 198 -6.28 20.93 11.78
CA ILE A 198 -6.23 19.48 12.03
C ILE A 198 -7.58 18.97 12.56
N THR A 199 -8.07 17.89 11.96
CA THR A 199 -9.23 17.16 12.48
C THR A 199 -8.75 15.96 13.28
N GLN A 200 -9.12 15.90 14.57
CA GLN A 200 -8.83 14.73 15.40
C GLN A 200 -9.56 13.50 14.87
N MET A 201 -8.91 12.34 14.90
CA MET A 201 -9.50 11.09 14.39
C MET A 201 -10.85 10.77 15.05
N SER A 202 -11.02 11.09 16.33
CA SER A 202 -12.30 10.90 17.05
C SER A 202 -13.42 11.85 16.62
N ALA A 203 -13.09 12.95 15.95
CA ALA A 203 -14.02 13.94 15.43
C ALA A 203 -14.21 13.82 13.91
N TYR A 204 -13.34 13.08 13.21
CA TYR A 204 -13.43 12.87 11.78
C TYR A 204 -14.62 11.97 11.44
N THR A 205 -15.52 12.49 10.60
CA THR A 205 -16.64 11.74 10.04
C THR A 205 -16.46 11.72 8.52
N PRO A 206 -16.16 10.56 7.91
CA PRO A 206 -16.01 10.46 6.46
C PRO A 206 -17.31 10.85 5.76
N THR A 207 -17.25 11.84 4.86
CA THR A 207 -18.36 12.24 4.00
C THR A 207 -18.46 11.35 2.76
N ILE A 208 -17.30 10.92 2.25
CA ILE A 208 -17.18 9.98 1.14
C ILE A 208 -16.93 8.59 1.74
N THR A 209 -17.92 7.71 1.63
CA THR A 209 -17.90 6.38 2.27
C THR A 209 -17.91 5.23 1.26
N THR A 210 -18.05 5.55 -0.02
CA THR A 210 -18.13 4.58 -1.10
C THR A 210 -16.90 4.69 -1.98
N ALA A 211 -16.28 3.55 -2.29
CA ALA A 211 -15.27 3.46 -3.34
C ALA A 211 -15.88 3.95 -4.67
N PRO A 212 -15.06 4.55 -5.56
CA PRO A 212 -15.54 4.99 -6.85
C PRO A 212 -15.84 3.76 -7.72
N SER A 213 -16.70 3.94 -8.72
CA SER A 213 -16.90 2.92 -9.75
C SER A 213 -15.66 2.87 -10.65
N CYS A 214 -15.24 1.67 -11.05
CA CYS A 214 -14.16 1.56 -12.02
C CYS A 214 -14.56 2.23 -13.34
N PRO A 215 -13.68 3.02 -13.98
CA PRO A 215 -13.98 3.62 -15.27
C PRO A 215 -14.35 2.56 -16.32
N ASN A 216 -15.36 2.87 -17.15
CA ASN A 216 -15.78 1.97 -18.22
C ASN A 216 -14.76 1.98 -19.36
N GLU A 217 -14.45 0.79 -19.88
CA GLU A 217 -13.54 0.65 -21.03
C GLU A 217 -14.08 1.39 -22.26
N ASN A 218 -13.23 2.23 -22.88
CA ASN A 218 -13.51 3.00 -24.09
C ASN A 218 -12.20 3.33 -24.84
N ALA A 219 -12.27 4.19 -25.87
CA ALA A 219 -11.10 4.54 -26.67
C ALA A 219 -9.99 5.28 -25.89
N THR A 220 -10.35 6.02 -24.84
CA THR A 220 -9.42 6.76 -23.97
C THR A 220 -8.98 5.90 -22.78
N TRP A 221 -9.87 5.04 -22.27
CA TRP A 221 -9.60 4.16 -21.13
C TRP A 221 -9.66 2.69 -21.53
N ALA A 222 -8.50 2.07 -21.79
CA ALA A 222 -8.40 0.68 -22.26
C ALA A 222 -8.04 -0.31 -21.14
N ALA A 223 -8.36 0.02 -19.89
CA ALA A 223 -7.96 -0.77 -18.72
C ALA A 223 -9.10 -1.63 -18.20
N SER A 224 -8.88 -2.94 -18.20
CA SER A 224 -9.89 -3.89 -17.75
C SER A 224 -9.91 -4.10 -16.24
N THR A 225 -11.06 -4.47 -15.70
CA THR A 225 -11.19 -4.84 -14.28
C THR A 225 -10.73 -6.28 -13.98
N ILE A 226 -10.42 -7.07 -15.01
CA ILE A 226 -9.87 -8.42 -14.86
C ILE A 226 -8.35 -8.33 -14.71
N LEU A 227 -7.89 -8.54 -13.48
CA LEU A 227 -6.47 -8.47 -13.12
C LEU A 227 -5.74 -9.77 -13.48
N PRO A 228 -4.43 -9.70 -13.80
CA PRO A 228 -3.60 -10.90 -13.91
C PRO A 228 -3.60 -11.69 -12.59
N PRO A 229 -3.41 -13.02 -12.65
CA PRO A 229 -3.24 -13.83 -11.45
C PRO A 229 -1.99 -13.41 -10.67
N THR A 230 -1.97 -13.69 -9.37
CA THR A 230 -0.79 -13.45 -8.54
C THR A 230 0.39 -14.30 -9.02
N ALA A 231 1.58 -13.68 -9.11
CA ALA A 231 2.79 -14.41 -9.44
C ALA A 231 3.07 -15.51 -8.39
N ASN A 232 3.16 -16.75 -8.84
CA ASN A 232 3.33 -17.91 -7.97
C ASN A 232 4.68 -18.58 -8.23
N THR A 233 5.58 -18.52 -7.24
CA THR A 233 6.93 -19.08 -7.35
C THR A 233 6.93 -20.59 -7.53
N LEU A 234 6.01 -21.32 -6.87
CA LEU A 234 5.88 -22.77 -7.05
C LEU A 234 5.50 -23.11 -8.50
N VAL A 235 4.58 -22.37 -9.11
CA VAL A 235 4.23 -22.56 -10.53
C VAL A 235 5.46 -22.36 -11.41
N CYS A 236 6.19 -21.26 -11.20
CA CYS A 236 7.41 -20.94 -11.96
C CYS A 236 8.49 -22.01 -11.77
N ASP A 237 8.76 -22.44 -10.53
CA ASP A 237 9.78 -23.43 -10.20
C ASP A 237 9.45 -24.79 -10.79
N CYS A 238 8.19 -25.24 -10.65
CA CYS A 238 7.72 -26.48 -11.25
C CYS A 238 7.79 -26.43 -12.78
N MET A 239 7.45 -25.28 -13.37
CA MET A 239 7.54 -25.07 -14.82
C MET A 239 9.00 -25.15 -15.29
N ILE A 240 9.92 -24.43 -14.66
CA ILE A 240 11.35 -24.48 -14.97
C ILE A 240 11.92 -25.89 -14.76
N ALA A 241 11.52 -26.59 -13.69
CA ALA A 241 11.95 -27.97 -13.43
C ALA A 241 11.46 -28.97 -14.48
N SER A 242 10.36 -28.66 -15.18
CA SER A 242 9.82 -29.48 -16.27
C SER A 242 10.55 -29.28 -17.60
N LEU A 243 11.38 -28.24 -17.73
CA LEU A 243 12.05 -27.90 -18.98
C LEU A 243 13.28 -28.77 -19.23
N HIS A 244 13.45 -29.21 -20.48
CA HIS A 244 14.68 -29.84 -20.96
C HIS A 244 15.77 -28.83 -21.30
N CYS A 245 15.37 -27.60 -21.61
CA CYS A 245 16.24 -26.52 -22.06
C CYS A 245 15.95 -25.29 -21.21
N LYS A 246 16.98 -24.77 -20.55
CA LYS A 246 16.88 -23.62 -19.65
C LYS A 246 17.76 -22.49 -20.16
N VAL A 247 17.16 -21.32 -20.32
CA VAL A 247 17.90 -20.08 -20.62
C VAL A 247 18.72 -19.69 -19.39
N ASP A 248 19.96 -19.27 -19.60
CA ASP A 248 20.80 -18.75 -18.52
C ASP A 248 20.11 -17.52 -17.89
N PRO A 249 19.91 -17.48 -16.56
CA PRO A 249 19.33 -16.33 -15.87
C PRO A 249 20.06 -15.00 -16.11
N SER A 250 21.34 -15.02 -16.49
CA SER A 250 22.13 -13.83 -16.85
C SER A 250 21.82 -13.29 -18.26
N THR A 251 21.00 -13.98 -19.05
CA THR A 251 20.61 -13.52 -20.38
C THR A 251 19.83 -12.21 -20.29
N SER A 252 20.20 -11.23 -21.12
CA SER A 252 19.53 -9.92 -21.11
C SER A 252 18.05 -10.04 -21.48
N ALA A 253 17.21 -9.20 -20.87
CA ALA A 253 15.79 -9.13 -21.19
C ALA A 253 15.54 -8.85 -22.68
N ASN A 254 16.34 -7.98 -23.32
CA ASN A 254 16.22 -7.66 -24.74
C ASN A 254 16.45 -8.89 -25.63
N THR A 255 17.42 -9.73 -25.28
CA THR A 255 17.68 -11.00 -25.97
C THR A 255 16.49 -11.95 -25.78
N ILE A 256 15.97 -12.09 -24.57
CA ILE A 256 14.81 -12.94 -24.26
C ILE A 256 13.60 -12.48 -25.09
N THR A 257 13.30 -11.18 -25.09
CA THR A 257 12.19 -10.59 -25.86
C THR A 257 12.36 -10.82 -27.36
N SER A 258 13.57 -10.67 -27.90
CA SER A 258 13.85 -10.89 -29.33
C SER A 258 13.64 -12.35 -29.75
N VAL A 259 14.10 -13.29 -28.91
CA VAL A 259 13.86 -14.72 -29.13
C VAL A 259 12.38 -15.03 -29.03
N GLN A 260 11.69 -14.54 -27.99
CA GLN A 260 10.24 -14.71 -27.84
C GLN A 260 9.48 -14.20 -29.07
N ALA A 261 9.79 -13.00 -29.56
CA ALA A 261 9.14 -12.42 -30.73
C ALA A 261 9.33 -13.30 -31.98
N THR A 262 10.56 -13.79 -32.20
CA THR A 262 10.88 -14.69 -33.31
C THR A 262 10.06 -15.98 -33.21
N LEU A 263 10.01 -16.57 -32.01
CA LEU A 263 9.29 -17.81 -31.74
C LEU A 263 7.78 -17.65 -31.95
N CYS A 264 7.19 -16.59 -31.41
CA CYS A 264 5.76 -16.34 -31.55
C CYS A 264 5.34 -15.99 -32.98
N THR A 265 6.24 -15.42 -33.78
CA THR A 265 5.99 -15.17 -35.20
C THR A 265 5.99 -16.49 -35.99
N SER A 266 6.90 -17.42 -35.65
CA SER A 266 6.98 -18.72 -36.33
C SER A 266 5.79 -19.63 -36.05
N ASN A 267 5.26 -19.61 -34.83
CA ASN A 267 4.03 -20.29 -34.45
C ASN A 267 3.44 -19.61 -33.21
N SER A 268 2.32 -18.90 -33.41
CA SER A 268 1.69 -18.11 -32.35
C SER A 268 1.14 -18.96 -31.20
N THR A 269 0.84 -20.24 -31.43
CA THR A 269 0.27 -21.15 -30.42
C THR A 269 1.28 -21.62 -29.37
N ILE A 270 2.58 -21.61 -29.71
CA ILE A 270 3.69 -21.87 -28.78
C ILE A 270 3.66 -20.85 -27.63
N CYS A 271 3.10 -19.68 -27.90
CA CYS A 271 3.09 -18.55 -27.00
C CYS A 271 1.85 -18.39 -26.16
N ASP A 272 0.81 -19.20 -26.40
CA ASP A 272 -0.48 -19.00 -25.72
C ASP A 272 -0.39 -19.20 -24.20
N GLY A 273 0.54 -20.05 -23.73
CA GLY A 273 0.77 -20.25 -22.30
C GLY A 273 1.49 -19.13 -21.56
N PHE A 274 2.07 -18.18 -22.30
CA PHE A 274 2.79 -17.04 -21.73
C PHE A 274 2.36 -15.67 -22.26
N LYS A 275 1.46 -15.63 -23.24
CA LYS A 275 0.81 -14.39 -23.65
C LYS A 275 0.05 -13.84 -22.45
N SER A 276 0.52 -12.70 -21.98
CA SER A 276 -0.25 -11.79 -21.15
C SER A 276 -0.68 -10.65 -22.05
N ASN A 277 -1.91 -10.72 -22.55
CA ASN A 277 -2.52 -9.62 -23.28
C ASN A 277 -3.37 -8.82 -22.29
N VAL A 278 -2.76 -7.76 -21.78
CA VAL A 278 -3.38 -6.79 -20.88
C VAL A 278 -4.56 -6.06 -21.52
N THR A 279 -4.51 -5.82 -22.84
CA THR A 279 -5.60 -5.17 -23.59
C THR A 279 -6.84 -6.06 -23.71
N SER A 280 -6.66 -7.38 -23.85
CA SER A 280 -7.76 -8.33 -23.94
C SER A 280 -8.00 -9.11 -22.64
N SER A 281 -7.38 -8.68 -21.54
CA SER A 281 -7.49 -9.33 -20.22
C SER A 281 -7.24 -10.83 -20.23
N THR A 282 -6.33 -11.27 -21.09
CA THR A 282 -6.05 -12.68 -21.32
C THR A 282 -4.67 -13.00 -20.80
N TYR A 283 -4.60 -13.87 -19.79
CA TYR A 283 -3.35 -14.23 -19.12
C TYR A 283 -3.12 -15.74 -19.24
N GLY A 284 -1.97 -16.13 -19.79
CA GLY A 284 -1.48 -17.50 -19.72
C GLY A 284 -1.06 -17.91 -18.31
N ALA A 285 -0.82 -19.19 -18.10
CA ALA A 285 -0.41 -19.75 -16.81
C ALA A 285 1.04 -19.40 -16.41
N PHE A 286 1.88 -19.03 -17.38
CA PHE A 286 3.32 -18.91 -17.20
C PHE A 286 3.86 -17.58 -17.71
N SER A 287 5.04 -17.19 -17.25
CA SER A 287 5.79 -16.03 -17.75
C SER A 287 6.96 -16.41 -18.67
N ALA A 288 7.16 -17.70 -18.97
CA ALA A 288 8.34 -18.19 -19.71
C ALA A 288 8.02 -19.33 -20.72
N ILE A 289 8.94 -19.51 -21.68
CA ILE A 289 8.80 -20.39 -22.87
C ILE A 289 9.18 -21.84 -22.54
N ASN A 290 8.31 -22.81 -22.87
CA ASN A 290 8.61 -24.26 -22.89
C ASN A 290 8.45 -24.89 -24.28
N GLN A 291 7.53 -24.37 -25.10
CA GLN A 291 6.97 -25.11 -26.24
C GLN A 291 7.78 -25.13 -27.54
N TYR A 292 9.00 -24.57 -27.59
CA TYR A 292 9.83 -24.62 -28.81
C TYR A 292 10.73 -25.87 -28.90
N TYR A 293 11.12 -26.45 -27.75
CA TYR A 293 12.15 -27.50 -27.74
C TYR A 293 11.67 -28.85 -28.29
N LEU A 294 10.36 -29.12 -28.22
CA LEU A 294 9.80 -30.37 -28.75
C LEU A 294 9.84 -30.46 -30.29
N ASN A 295 10.11 -29.35 -31.00
CA ASN A 295 9.99 -29.30 -32.46
C ASN A 295 11.30 -29.02 -33.25
N THR A 296 12.42 -28.60 -32.62
CA THR A 296 13.61 -28.14 -33.36
C THR A 296 14.96 -28.78 -32.99
N GLY A 297 15.00 -29.70 -32.02
CA GLY A 297 16.12 -30.64 -31.87
C GLY A 297 17.46 -30.08 -31.34
N GLY A 298 17.51 -28.85 -30.81
CA GLY A 298 18.72 -28.32 -30.18
C GLY A 298 18.46 -27.21 -29.16
N CYS A 299 19.11 -27.27 -28.00
CA CYS A 299 18.95 -26.30 -26.91
C CYS A 299 19.87 -25.07 -27.05
N SER A 300 20.86 -25.13 -27.93
CA SER A 300 21.76 -24.02 -28.22
C SER A 300 21.30 -23.27 -29.47
N GLN A 301 20.76 -22.06 -29.29
CA GLN A 301 20.64 -21.07 -30.35
C GLN A 301 21.84 -20.12 -30.27
N LYS A 302 22.40 -19.65 -31.40
CA LYS A 302 23.56 -18.72 -31.41
C LYS A 302 23.34 -17.42 -30.63
N THR A 303 22.09 -17.06 -30.36
CA THR A 303 21.69 -15.79 -29.75
C THR A 303 21.35 -15.88 -28.27
N THR A 304 21.29 -17.08 -27.66
CA THR A 304 21.03 -17.26 -26.22
C THR A 304 22.01 -18.26 -25.61
N THR A 305 22.37 -18.06 -24.34
CA THR A 305 23.20 -18.98 -23.54
C THR A 305 22.36 -20.12 -22.95
N ALA A 306 21.33 -20.59 -23.68
CA ALA A 306 20.49 -21.69 -23.22
C ALA A 306 21.26 -23.02 -23.18
N SER A 307 20.99 -23.82 -22.14
CA SER A 307 21.69 -25.08 -21.87
C SER A 307 20.73 -26.20 -21.50
N LEU A 308 21.14 -27.43 -21.84
CA LEU A 308 20.36 -28.63 -21.50
C LEU A 308 20.37 -28.82 -19.99
N GLN A 309 19.19 -29.08 -19.43
CA GLN A 309 19.02 -29.43 -18.03
C GLN A 309 18.68 -30.91 -17.92
N SER A 310 19.22 -31.59 -16.91
CA SER A 310 18.78 -32.93 -16.56
C SER A 310 17.37 -32.89 -15.98
N LEU A 311 16.46 -33.64 -16.60
CA LEU A 311 15.10 -33.77 -16.09
C LEU A 311 15.13 -34.44 -14.72
N LYS A 312 14.52 -33.78 -13.74
CA LYS A 312 14.19 -34.40 -12.45
C LYS A 312 12.73 -34.81 -12.48
N ALA A 313 12.41 -35.93 -11.81
CA ALA A 313 11.02 -36.30 -11.59
C ALA A 313 10.33 -35.19 -10.79
N LEU A 314 9.23 -34.66 -11.33
CA LEU A 314 8.41 -33.67 -10.63
C LEU A 314 7.72 -34.34 -9.45
N ASN A 315 7.67 -33.66 -8.30
CA ASN A 315 6.90 -34.11 -7.16
C ASN A 315 5.38 -33.95 -7.42
N SER A 316 4.55 -34.57 -6.58
CA SER A 316 3.09 -34.53 -6.73
C SER A 316 2.52 -33.11 -6.70
N SER A 317 3.10 -32.20 -5.93
CA SER A 317 2.68 -30.79 -5.90
C SER A 317 2.89 -30.09 -7.24
N CYS A 318 4.05 -30.30 -7.87
CA CYS A 318 4.35 -29.78 -9.21
C CYS A 318 3.44 -30.39 -10.28
N ILE A 319 3.19 -31.69 -10.23
CA ILE A 319 2.28 -32.35 -11.17
C ILE A 319 0.87 -31.75 -11.04
N ASN A 320 0.36 -31.62 -9.81
CA ASN A 320 -0.98 -31.10 -9.56
C ASN A 320 -1.13 -29.63 -9.97
N ILE A 321 -0.13 -28.78 -9.68
CA ILE A 321 -0.23 -27.35 -10.00
C ILE A 321 -0.07 -27.08 -11.49
N LEU A 322 0.83 -27.80 -12.19
CA LEU A 322 0.98 -27.68 -13.65
C LEU A 322 -0.23 -28.24 -14.40
N ALA A 323 -0.90 -29.27 -13.87
CA ALA A 323 -2.12 -29.80 -14.47
C ALA A 323 -3.25 -28.73 -14.55
N LYS A 324 -3.29 -27.77 -13.62
CA LYS A 324 -4.25 -26.66 -13.64
C LYS A 324 -4.01 -25.68 -14.80
N ALA A 325 -2.78 -25.61 -15.32
CA ALA A 325 -2.44 -24.76 -16.46
C ALA A 325 -3.10 -25.21 -17.77
N GLY A 326 -3.57 -26.46 -17.82
CA GLY A 326 -4.13 -27.07 -19.01
C GLY A 326 -3.12 -27.28 -20.15
N PRO A 327 -3.57 -27.80 -21.29
CA PRO A 327 -2.71 -28.00 -22.46
C PRO A 327 -2.06 -26.68 -22.89
N LEU A 328 -0.75 -26.70 -23.12
CA LEU A 328 0.05 -25.54 -23.52
C LEU A 328 0.03 -24.37 -22.52
N GLY A 329 -0.49 -24.54 -21.29
CA GLY A 329 -0.49 -23.50 -20.27
C GLY A 329 -1.50 -22.38 -20.48
N LYS A 330 -2.56 -22.59 -21.25
CA LYS A 330 -3.51 -21.53 -21.62
C LYS A 330 -4.43 -21.09 -20.48
N THR A 331 -4.52 -21.86 -19.40
CA THR A 331 -5.42 -21.58 -18.29
C THR A 331 -4.66 -20.87 -17.17
N PRO A 332 -4.99 -19.60 -16.85
CA PRO A 332 -4.32 -18.88 -15.77
C PRO A 332 -4.54 -19.61 -14.44
N ILE A 333 -3.50 -19.67 -13.61
CA ILE A 333 -3.55 -20.27 -12.29
C ILE A 333 -3.76 -19.17 -11.27
N TYR A 334 -4.98 -19.06 -10.76
CA TYR A 334 -5.27 -18.22 -9.60
C TYR A 334 -4.95 -19.02 -8.33
N SER A 335 -4.03 -18.50 -7.53
CA SER A 335 -3.71 -19.04 -6.21
C SER A 335 -3.70 -17.92 -5.20
N ASP A 336 -4.23 -18.18 -4.01
CA ASP A 336 -4.00 -17.31 -2.87
C ASP A 336 -2.51 -17.30 -2.53
N ILE A 337 -2.02 -16.17 -2.00
CA ILE A 337 -0.63 -16.04 -1.52
C ILE A 337 -0.48 -16.96 -0.30
N THR A 338 -0.10 -18.21 -0.55
CA THR A 338 0.41 -19.11 0.47
C THR A 338 1.92 -18.96 0.48
N ILE A 339 2.46 -18.26 1.46
CA ILE A 339 3.90 -18.21 1.67
C ILE A 339 4.33 -19.62 2.05
N ALA A 340 4.97 -20.33 1.12
CA ALA A 340 5.71 -21.53 1.46
C ALA A 340 6.85 -21.09 2.39
N ASN A 341 6.76 -21.43 3.67
CA ASN A 341 7.94 -21.36 4.52
C ASN A 341 9.03 -22.23 3.89
N PRO A 342 10.26 -21.73 3.71
CA PRO A 342 11.37 -22.58 3.30
C PRO A 342 11.72 -23.47 4.50
N THR A 343 11.02 -24.57 4.68
CA THR A 343 11.44 -25.59 5.65
C THR A 343 12.53 -26.42 5.00
N SER A 344 13.73 -26.20 5.54
CA SER A 344 14.87 -27.09 5.51
C SER A 344 14.45 -28.55 5.64
N ASP A 345 15.03 -29.41 4.80
CA ASP A 345 15.10 -30.85 5.06
C ASP A 345 15.67 -31.06 6.48
N SER A 346 14.92 -31.72 7.36
CA SER A 346 15.37 -32.71 8.37
C SER A 346 14.25 -33.00 9.40
N ASN A 347 13.70 -34.21 9.34
CA ASN A 347 13.08 -34.99 10.41
C ASN A 347 12.65 -34.26 11.70
N ILE A 348 11.35 -33.97 11.83
CA ILE A 348 10.65 -34.06 13.11
C ILE A 348 9.34 -34.80 12.88
N THR A 349 9.27 -35.99 13.47
CA THR A 349 8.05 -36.75 13.71
C THR A 349 7.13 -35.97 14.63
N SER A 350 5.96 -35.57 14.14
CA SER A 350 4.78 -35.46 14.98
C SER A 350 3.52 -35.70 14.17
N VAL A 351 2.94 -36.85 14.48
CA VAL A 351 1.62 -37.36 14.13
C VAL A 351 0.55 -36.27 14.30
N TYR A 352 -0.24 -36.00 13.28
CA TYR A 352 -1.69 -36.03 13.44
C TYR A 352 -2.37 -36.31 12.10
N SER A 353 -3.22 -37.33 12.14
CA SER A 353 -3.95 -37.87 11.01
C SER A 353 -5.06 -36.94 10.57
N ASP A 354 -5.20 -36.86 9.25
CA ASP A 354 -6.34 -36.28 8.55
C ASP A 354 -7.62 -37.04 8.94
N THR A 355 -8.68 -36.31 9.27
CA THR A 355 -10.05 -36.87 9.19
C THR A 355 -10.99 -35.80 8.66
N SER A 356 -11.80 -36.23 7.71
CA SER A 356 -12.64 -35.44 6.84
C SER A 356 -14.07 -35.28 7.40
N ILE A 357 -14.69 -34.14 7.02
CA ILE A 357 -16.14 -33.83 6.97
C ILE A 357 -16.86 -33.62 8.32
N ASP A 358 -17.26 -32.39 8.65
CA ASP A 358 -18.62 -31.85 8.42
C ASP A 358 -18.84 -30.52 9.17
N SER A 359 -19.74 -29.72 8.61
CA SER A 359 -20.22 -28.41 9.02
C SER A 359 -20.88 -28.37 10.41
N SER A 360 -20.19 -27.82 11.41
CA SER A 360 -20.84 -27.13 12.53
C SER A 360 -19.87 -26.11 13.18
N ARG A 361 -20.39 -24.92 13.50
CA ARG A 361 -19.62 -23.82 14.08
C ARG A 361 -19.15 -24.21 15.49
N SER A 362 -17.93 -24.71 15.59
CA SER A 362 -17.23 -24.97 16.85
C SER A 362 -16.04 -24.01 16.94
N PHE A 363 -16.06 -23.14 17.94
CA PHE A 363 -14.94 -22.23 18.22
C PHE A 363 -13.68 -23.06 18.52
N SER A 364 -12.55 -22.68 17.92
CA SER A 364 -11.22 -23.24 18.22
C SER A 364 -10.98 -23.28 19.73
N GLY A 365 -10.29 -24.31 20.25
CA GLY A 365 -9.93 -24.42 21.67
C GLY A 365 -9.23 -23.17 22.21
N GLY A 366 -8.51 -22.43 21.34
CA GLY A 366 -7.92 -21.13 21.66
C GLY A 366 -8.95 -20.00 21.82
N ALA A 367 -10.03 -20.02 21.04
CA ALA A 367 -11.13 -19.07 21.16
C ALA A 367 -11.98 -19.33 22.41
N ILE A 368 -12.19 -20.60 22.79
CA ILE A 368 -12.86 -20.97 24.06
C ILE A 368 -11.99 -20.52 25.25
N ALA A 369 -10.68 -20.77 25.21
CA ALA A 369 -9.75 -20.32 26.24
C ALA A 369 -9.75 -18.77 26.37
N GLY A 370 -9.76 -18.05 25.25
CA GLY A 370 -9.82 -16.59 25.23
C GLY A 370 -11.12 -16.02 25.83
N ILE A 371 -12.27 -16.62 25.51
CA ILE A 371 -13.57 -16.19 26.05
C ILE A 371 -13.62 -16.43 27.57
N VAL A 372 -13.15 -17.58 28.04
CA VAL A 372 -13.14 -17.92 29.48
C VAL A 372 -12.24 -16.96 30.26
N VAL A 373 -11.04 -16.66 29.74
CA VAL A 373 -10.12 -15.68 30.36
C VAL A 373 -10.72 -14.27 30.34
N GLY A 374 -11.35 -13.86 29.24
CA GLY A 374 -12.01 -12.56 29.13
C GLY A 374 -13.17 -12.37 30.12
N ILE A 375 -14.01 -13.39 30.30
CA ILE A 375 -15.12 -13.37 31.26
C ILE A 375 -14.57 -13.32 32.70
N LEU A 376 -13.54 -14.09 33.02
CA LEU A 376 -12.90 -14.07 34.34
C LEU A 376 -12.33 -12.69 34.67
N LEU A 377 -11.64 -12.04 33.73
CA LEU A 377 -11.11 -10.69 33.92
C LEU A 377 -12.22 -9.65 34.09
N ALA A 378 -13.30 -9.75 33.31
CA ALA A 378 -14.45 -8.85 33.44
C ALA A 378 -15.16 -8.99 34.80
N LEU A 379 -15.31 -10.22 35.30
CA LEU A 379 -15.90 -10.48 36.62
C LEU A 379 -15.01 -9.95 37.77
N ILE A 380 -13.69 -10.07 37.65
CA ILE A 380 -12.74 -9.50 38.61
C ILE A 380 -12.82 -7.96 38.61
N ALA A 381 -12.89 -7.34 37.43
CA ALA A 381 -13.01 -5.89 37.31
C ALA A 381 -14.35 -5.39 37.91
N ALA A 382 -15.47 -6.07 37.61
CA ALA A 382 -16.78 -5.76 38.17
C ALA A 382 -16.81 -5.94 39.69
N GLY A 383 -16.24 -7.03 40.21
CA GLY A 383 -16.13 -7.27 41.65
C GLY A 383 -15.31 -6.19 42.36
N SER A 384 -14.22 -5.73 41.75
CA SER A 384 -13.37 -4.66 42.26
C SER A 384 -14.10 -3.31 42.32
N LEU A 385 -14.89 -2.99 41.29
CA LEU A 385 -15.73 -1.79 41.25
C LEU A 385 -16.84 -1.82 42.31
N ILE A 386 -17.51 -2.96 42.48
CA ILE A 386 -18.53 -3.14 43.52
C ILE A 386 -17.92 -3.00 44.91
N PHE A 387 -16.76 -3.61 45.16
CA PHE A 387 -16.05 -3.49 46.42
C PHE A 387 -15.67 -2.03 46.73
N PHE A 388 -15.15 -1.30 45.73
CA PHE A 388 -14.81 0.11 45.89
C PHE A 388 -16.05 0.97 46.17
N TYR A 389 -17.16 0.70 45.49
CA TYR A 389 -18.44 1.38 45.72
C TYR A 389 -18.99 1.12 47.13
N LEU A 390 -18.96 -0.14 47.59
CA LEU A 390 -19.40 -0.50 48.94
C LEU A 390 -18.51 0.11 50.03
N ARG A 391 -17.19 0.16 49.82
CA ARG A 391 -16.25 0.81 50.73
C ARG A 391 -16.52 2.31 50.84
N LYS A 392 -16.75 2.98 49.71
CA LYS A 392 -17.12 4.41 49.66
C LYS A 392 -18.47 4.67 50.34
N ARG A 393 -19.45 3.77 50.17
CA ARG A 393 -20.75 3.86 50.85
C ARG A 393 -20.64 3.69 52.36
N LYS A 394 -19.80 2.77 52.84
CA LYS A 394 -19.57 2.55 54.28
C LYS A 394 -18.89 3.77 54.94
N SER A 395 -17.93 4.39 54.24
CA SER A 395 -17.28 5.63 54.69
C SER A 395 -18.24 6.83 54.75
N ARG A 396 -19.20 6.94 53.82
CA ARG A 396 -20.24 7.98 53.91
C ARG A 396 -21.19 7.77 55.08
N LYS A 397 -21.54 6.52 55.40
CA LYS A 397 -22.40 6.22 56.56
C LYS A 397 -21.73 6.51 57.90
N SER A 398 -20.41 6.32 58.02
CA SER A 398 -19.70 6.69 59.26
C SER A 398 -19.65 8.20 59.45
N HIS A 399 -19.50 8.99 58.38
CA HIS A 399 -19.55 10.45 58.45
C HIS A 399 -20.93 10.97 58.89
N ILE A 400 -22.01 10.40 58.37
CA ILE A 400 -23.39 10.82 58.71
C ILE A 400 -23.75 10.42 60.15
N ALA A 401 -23.26 9.29 60.65
CA ALA A 401 -23.47 8.88 62.04
C ALA A 401 -22.77 9.82 63.04
N GLN A 402 -21.62 10.38 62.67
CA GLN A 402 -20.84 11.29 63.51
C GLN A 402 -21.43 12.71 63.56
N GLU A 403 -22.21 13.12 62.55
CA GLU A 403 -22.97 14.39 62.57
C GLU A 403 -24.27 14.30 63.39
N LEU A 404 -24.90 13.12 63.49
CA LEU A 404 -26.15 12.98 64.25
C LEU A 404 -25.97 12.94 65.78
N GLU A 405 -24.78 12.58 66.29
CA GLU A 405 -24.48 12.64 67.74
C GLU A 405 -24.14 14.06 68.22
N ALA A 406 -23.91 15.02 67.32
CA ALA A 406 -23.59 16.42 67.66
C ALA A 406 -24.82 17.31 67.88
N SER A 407 -26.04 16.78 67.75
CA SER A 407 -27.30 17.54 67.80
C SER A 407 -28.23 17.00 68.91
N THR A 408 -27.90 17.25 70.17
CA THR A 408 -28.86 17.13 71.28
C THR A 408 -28.95 18.48 72.01
N PRO A 409 -30.11 19.17 72.03
CA PRO A 409 -30.23 20.49 72.66
C PRO A 409 -30.57 20.36 74.16
N GLY A 410 -29.65 20.83 75.01
CA GLY A 410 -29.87 21.04 76.43
C GLY A 410 -30.35 22.47 76.73
N GLN A 411 -31.63 22.57 77.05
CA GLN A 411 -32.25 23.32 78.16
C GLN A 411 -32.02 24.85 78.33
N HIS A 412 -33.16 25.54 78.30
CA HIS A 412 -33.49 26.88 78.81
C HIS A 412 -32.76 27.31 80.09
N ASP A 413 -32.39 28.59 80.19
CA ASP A 413 -32.83 29.47 81.30
C ASP A 413 -32.61 30.99 81.04
N THR A 414 -33.70 31.73 81.25
CA THR A 414 -33.96 33.14 81.66
C THR A 414 -33.15 34.37 81.20
N PRO A 415 -33.82 35.54 81.03
CA PRO A 415 -33.22 36.83 80.67
C PRO A 415 -33.01 37.76 81.89
N ALA A 416 -31.97 38.61 81.85
CA ALA A 416 -31.88 39.79 82.72
C ALA A 416 -31.02 40.91 82.11
N GLU A 417 -31.67 42.08 81.98
CA GLU A 417 -31.19 43.45 82.19
C GLU A 417 -29.91 43.98 81.52
N LEU A 418 -30.12 44.93 80.61
CA LEU A 418 -29.18 46.02 80.31
C LEU A 418 -29.52 47.22 81.20
N GLY A 419 -28.64 47.51 82.14
CA GLY A 419 -28.46 48.83 82.74
C GLY A 419 -27.14 49.44 82.26
N ASN A 420 -27.17 50.77 82.04
CA ASN A 420 -26.06 51.72 81.86
C ASN A 420 -24.79 51.33 82.66
N ASP A 421 -23.54 51.61 82.22
CA ASP A 421 -22.96 52.73 81.47
C ASP A 421 -21.85 52.24 80.51
#